data_AF-A0A1S3DJQ6-F1
#
_entry.id   AF-A0A1S3DJQ6-F1
#
_cell.length_a   1.000
_cell.length_b   1.000
_cell.length_c   1.000
_cell.angle_alpha   90.00
_cell.angle_beta   90.00
_cell.angle_gamma   90.00
#
_symmetry.space_group_name_H-M   'P 1'
#
loop_
_entity.id
_entity.type
_entity.pdbx_description
1 polymer ?
#
loop_
_entity_poly.entity_id
_entity_poly.type
_entity_poly.pdbx_seq_one_letter_code
_entity_poly.pdbx_strand_id
1 'polypeptide(L)'
;MNVRSTTFPHKSAHKETWNSRDGRTSNQIDHILISNRHRSTISDIRAFRGAEIGSDHNLVIATVKAKLRTTQKLKRGYIKKPDLEKLQSPSEVIRYCVEVENRFQALERNDEEDCNVTWNNIKEVILAAGEKCLPSRTKAKKKWFDNECQDLVNQTIHKRREWLQAGKNETTTKAYKDAQKQSPQFKKY
;
A
#
# COMPACT_ATOMS: atom_id res chain seq x y z
N MET A 1 -2.98 4.11 31.93
CA MET A 1 -2.48 3.66 30.60
C MET A 1 -2.09 2.19 30.74
N ASN A 2 -2.26 1.33 29.73
CA ASN A 2 -1.96 -0.10 29.83
C ASN A 2 -1.00 -0.56 28.72
N VAL A 3 -0.03 -1.40 29.08
CA VAL A 3 0.80 -2.17 28.14
C VAL A 3 0.05 -3.45 27.79
N ARG A 4 -0.30 -3.64 26.51
CA ARG A 4 -1.03 -4.84 26.06
C ARG A 4 -0.14 -5.87 25.36
N SER A 5 1.06 -5.48 24.91
CA SER A 5 1.95 -6.33 24.11
C SER A 5 2.50 -7.56 24.84
N THR A 6 2.43 -7.60 26.17
CA THR A 6 2.84 -8.74 27.01
C THR A 6 1.68 -9.66 27.38
N THR A 7 0.44 -9.28 27.08
CA THR A 7 -0.77 -9.97 27.58
C THR A 7 -1.30 -11.08 26.68
N PHE A 8 -0.73 -11.25 25.49
CA PHE A 8 -1.16 -12.26 24.52
C PHE A 8 -0.28 -13.51 24.58
N PRO A 9 -0.86 -14.73 24.61
CA PRO A 9 -0.12 -15.98 24.72
C PRO A 9 0.53 -16.33 23.37
N HIS A 10 1.71 -15.75 23.14
CA HIS A 10 2.50 -15.98 21.94
C HIS A 10 3.79 -16.77 22.21
N LYS A 11 4.26 -17.49 21.19
CA LYS A 11 5.63 -18.04 21.16
C LYS A 11 6.64 -16.88 21.27
N SER A 12 7.82 -17.13 21.85
CA SER A 12 8.87 -16.11 22.02
C SER A 12 9.21 -15.39 20.70
N ALA A 13 9.23 -16.15 19.60
CA ALA A 13 9.39 -15.62 18.25
C ALA A 13 8.45 -14.45 17.90
N HIS A 14 7.23 -14.42 18.44
CA HIS A 14 6.24 -13.38 18.18
C HIS A 14 6.23 -12.27 19.26
N LYS A 15 7.15 -12.32 20.23
CA LYS A 15 7.32 -11.32 21.30
C LYS A 15 8.59 -10.50 21.12
N GLU A 16 9.60 -11.05 20.46
CA GLU A 16 10.91 -10.42 20.21
C GLU A 16 10.79 -9.22 19.27
N THR A 17 10.91 -8.00 19.80
CA THR A 17 10.83 -6.77 19.01
C THR A 17 12.21 -6.21 18.66
N TRP A 18 13.27 -6.73 19.28
CA TRP A 18 14.65 -6.36 19.00
C TRP A 18 15.55 -7.59 19.01
N ASN A 19 16.55 -7.62 18.13
CA ASN A 19 17.55 -8.66 18.04
C ASN A 19 18.94 -8.02 18.03
N SER A 20 19.86 -8.57 18.80
CA SER A 20 21.25 -8.13 18.76
C SER A 20 21.86 -8.35 17.38
N ARG A 21 22.87 -7.54 17.03
CA ARG A 21 23.56 -7.62 15.73
C ARG A 21 24.32 -8.92 15.50
N ASP A 22 24.73 -9.58 16.57
CA ASP A 22 25.34 -10.92 16.53
C ASP A 22 24.27 -12.04 16.41
N GLY A 23 22.99 -11.68 16.48
CA GLY A 23 21.86 -12.59 16.38
C GLY A 23 21.69 -13.50 17.59
N ARG A 24 22.44 -13.33 18.68
CA ARG A 24 22.39 -14.25 19.83
C ARG A 24 21.31 -13.90 20.84
N THR A 25 20.98 -12.62 20.95
CA THR A 25 20.06 -12.09 21.95
C THR A 25 18.84 -11.51 21.26
N SER A 26 17.67 -11.78 21.81
CA SER A 26 16.40 -11.23 21.36
C SER A 26 15.60 -10.76 22.57
N ASN A 27 15.04 -9.56 22.49
CA ASN A 27 14.33 -8.91 23.59
C ASN A 27 13.00 -8.31 23.11
N GLN A 28 12.08 -8.09 24.05
CA GLN A 28 10.88 -7.27 23.84
C GLN A 28 11.15 -5.90 24.47
N ILE A 29 11.41 -4.88 23.64
CA ILE A 29 11.68 -3.50 24.09
C ILE A 29 10.71 -2.48 23.50
N ASP A 30 9.92 -2.89 22.51
CA ASP A 30 8.91 -2.07 21.86
C ASP A 30 7.51 -2.48 22.34
N HIS A 31 6.74 -1.51 22.83
CA HIS A 31 5.43 -1.76 23.43
C HIS A 31 4.38 -0.82 22.85
N ILE A 32 3.15 -1.34 22.72
CA ILE A 32 1.99 -0.55 22.35
C ILE A 32 1.20 -0.24 23.61
N LEU A 33 1.10 1.05 23.90
CA LEU A 33 0.35 1.59 25.02
C LEU A 33 -1.07 1.97 24.57
N ILE A 34 -2.06 1.66 25.40
CA ILE A 34 -3.45 2.03 25.15
C ILE A 34 -4.13 2.54 26.41
N SER A 35 -5.08 3.46 26.26
CA SER A 35 -5.92 3.91 27.37
C SER A 35 -6.76 2.76 27.93
N ASN A 36 -7.06 2.82 29.23
CA ASN A 36 -7.81 1.75 29.90
C ASN A 36 -9.20 1.52 29.28
N ARG A 37 -9.86 2.59 28.85
CA ARG A 37 -11.16 2.58 28.20
C ARG A 37 -11.18 1.82 26.87
N HIS A 38 -10.04 1.68 26.18
CA HIS A 38 -9.95 1.03 24.88
C HIS A 38 -9.15 -0.28 24.92
N ARG A 39 -8.69 -0.74 26.08
CA ARG A 39 -7.82 -1.93 26.17
C ARG A 39 -8.40 -3.19 25.53
N SER A 40 -9.73 -3.31 25.52
CA SER A 40 -10.48 -4.44 24.95
C SER A 40 -10.65 -4.38 23.43
N THR A 41 -10.34 -3.26 22.79
CA THR A 41 -10.38 -3.14 21.33
C THR A 41 -9.20 -3.83 20.67
N ILE A 42 -8.07 -3.97 21.39
CA ILE A 42 -6.91 -4.71 20.90
C ILE A 42 -7.19 -6.21 21.03
N SER A 43 -7.22 -6.90 19.89
CA SER A 43 -7.40 -8.36 19.84
C SER A 43 -6.10 -9.14 19.71
N ASP A 44 -5.02 -8.51 19.23
CA ASP A 44 -3.71 -9.15 19.13
C ASP A 44 -2.59 -8.10 19.09
N ILE A 45 -1.43 -8.41 19.66
CA ILE A 45 -0.17 -7.68 19.46
C ILE A 45 0.96 -8.69 19.32
N ARG A 46 1.78 -8.54 18.27
CA ARG A 46 2.93 -9.41 18.02
C ARG A 46 4.05 -8.71 17.25
N ALA A 47 5.26 -9.21 17.43
CA ALA A 47 6.39 -8.92 16.54
C ALA A 47 6.18 -9.58 15.17
N PHE A 48 6.38 -8.81 14.12
CA PHE A 48 6.21 -9.21 12.73
C PHE A 48 7.56 -9.53 12.11
N ARG A 49 8.00 -10.77 12.31
CA ARG A 49 9.29 -11.28 11.82
C ARG A 49 9.37 -11.51 10.30
N GLY A 50 8.26 -11.34 9.58
CA GLY A 50 8.19 -11.54 8.13
C GLY A 50 8.67 -10.35 7.30
N ALA A 51 8.75 -9.15 7.89
CA ALA A 51 9.32 -7.98 7.23
C ALA A 51 10.83 -7.91 7.50
N GLU A 52 11.62 -7.73 6.43
CA GLU A 52 13.02 -7.33 6.54
C GLU A 52 13.10 -5.82 6.33
N ILE A 53 13.55 -5.10 7.36
CA ILE A 53 13.59 -3.63 7.35
C ILE A 53 15.01 -3.06 7.52
N GLY A 54 16.04 -3.92 7.54
CA GLY A 54 17.42 -3.47 7.71
C GLY A 54 17.74 -2.93 9.11
N SER A 55 16.90 -3.20 10.11
CA SER A 55 17.08 -2.80 11.51
C SER A 55 17.19 -4.03 12.40
N ASP A 56 17.87 -3.86 13.53
CA ASP A 56 17.83 -4.75 14.68
C ASP A 56 16.43 -4.88 15.31
N HIS A 57 15.51 -3.93 15.03
CA HIS A 57 14.11 -4.01 15.45
C HIS A 57 13.24 -4.83 14.47
N ASN A 58 12.36 -5.65 15.03
CA ASN A 58 11.22 -6.23 14.33
C ASN A 58 10.02 -5.27 14.44
N LEU A 59 9.23 -5.15 13.38
CA LEU A 59 7.98 -4.38 13.43
C LEU A 59 7.02 -4.96 14.48
N VAL A 60 6.35 -4.11 15.26
CA VAL A 60 5.27 -4.53 16.17
C VAL A 60 3.93 -4.21 15.52
N ILE A 61 3.07 -5.22 15.40
CA ILE A 61 1.74 -5.07 14.81
C ILE A 61 0.68 -5.30 15.89
N ALA A 62 -0.28 -4.38 15.98
CA ALA A 62 -1.50 -4.54 16.74
C ALA A 62 -2.70 -4.74 15.82
N THR A 63 -3.53 -5.73 16.13
CA THR A 63 -4.87 -5.87 15.54
C THR A 63 -5.88 -5.18 16.45
N VAL A 64 -6.55 -4.16 15.91
CA VAL A 64 -7.51 -3.33 16.66
C VAL A 64 -8.90 -3.46 16.05
N LYS A 65 -9.88 -3.86 16.86
CA LYS A 65 -11.30 -3.91 16.53
C LYS A 65 -11.96 -2.62 17.01
N ALA A 66 -12.15 -1.66 16.11
CA ALA A 66 -12.84 -0.41 16.40
C ALA A 66 -14.08 -0.27 15.51
N LYS A 67 -15.23 0.04 16.12
CA LYS A 67 -16.41 0.52 15.38
C LYS A 67 -16.28 2.04 15.28
N LEU A 68 -15.83 2.51 14.12
CA LEU A 68 -15.80 3.94 13.82
C LEU A 68 -17.15 4.32 13.21
N ARG A 69 -17.73 5.44 13.65
CA ARG A 69 -18.87 6.03 12.94
C ARG A 69 -18.36 6.44 11.58
N THR A 70 -18.71 5.68 10.55
CA THR A 70 -18.41 6.08 9.18
C THR A 70 -19.37 7.21 8.84
N THR A 71 -18.87 8.33 8.34
CA THR A 71 -19.70 9.07 7.39
C THR A 71 -19.84 8.11 6.22
N GLN A 72 -21.07 7.74 5.86
CA GLN A 72 -21.31 6.99 4.64
C GLN A 72 -20.74 7.86 3.51
N LYS A 73 -19.48 7.65 3.14
CA LYS A 73 -19.05 7.98 1.79
C LYS A 73 -19.98 7.13 0.96
N LEU A 74 -20.97 7.76 0.33
CA LEU A 74 -21.73 7.17 -0.76
C LEU A 74 -20.72 6.33 -1.52
N LYS A 75 -20.95 5.02 -1.62
CA LYS A 75 -20.11 4.14 -2.44
C LYS A 75 -20.29 4.65 -3.86
N ARG A 76 -19.55 5.72 -4.22
CA ARG A 76 -19.35 6.11 -5.60
C ARG A 76 -18.75 4.86 -6.20
N GLY A 77 -19.48 4.23 -7.11
CA GLY A 77 -19.00 3.07 -7.85
C GLY A 77 -17.58 3.35 -8.33
N TYR A 78 -16.76 2.32 -8.46
CA TYR A 78 -15.44 2.49 -9.03
C TYR A 78 -15.59 3.08 -10.44
N ILE A 79 -15.30 4.37 -10.59
CA ILE A 79 -15.28 5.04 -11.90
C ILE A 79 -13.90 4.76 -12.49
N LYS A 80 -13.86 4.00 -13.59
CA LYS A 80 -12.65 3.90 -14.41
C LYS A 80 -12.30 5.30 -14.88
N LYS A 81 -11.17 5.82 -14.41
CA LYS A 81 -10.69 7.15 -14.83
C LYS A 81 -9.89 7.01 -16.11
N PRO A 82 -10.21 7.75 -17.18
CA PRO A 82 -9.37 7.78 -18.36
C PRO A 82 -7.99 8.36 -18.03
N ASP A 83 -6.96 7.89 -18.73
CA ASP A 83 -5.59 8.36 -18.59
C ASP A 83 -5.38 9.65 -19.40
N LEU A 84 -5.61 10.79 -18.74
CA LEU A 84 -5.51 12.11 -19.37
C LEU A 84 -4.07 12.46 -19.81
N GLU A 85 -3.05 11.76 -19.33
CA GLU A 85 -1.67 11.95 -19.80
C GLU A 85 -1.54 11.63 -21.30
N LYS A 86 -2.43 10.78 -21.85
CA LYS A 86 -2.48 10.48 -23.28
C LYS A 86 -2.95 11.65 -24.14
N LEU A 87 -3.66 12.63 -23.57
CA LEU A 87 -4.04 13.86 -24.27
C LEU A 87 -2.86 14.83 -24.51
N GLN A 88 -1.64 14.45 -24.13
CA GLN A 88 -0.44 15.15 -24.58
C GLN A 88 -0.08 14.82 -26.04
N SER A 89 -0.59 13.70 -26.58
CA SER A 89 -0.38 13.32 -27.98
C SER A 89 -1.38 14.04 -28.90
N PRO A 90 -0.95 14.76 -29.95
CA PRO A 90 -1.85 15.42 -30.89
C PRO A 90 -2.88 14.46 -31.52
N SER A 91 -2.48 13.22 -31.82
CA SER A 91 -3.36 12.20 -32.40
C SER A 91 -4.50 11.80 -31.46
N GLU A 92 -4.22 11.68 -30.16
CA GLU A 92 -5.20 11.30 -29.15
C GLU A 92 -6.17 12.44 -28.85
N VAL A 93 -5.68 13.69 -28.87
CA VAL A 93 -6.51 14.90 -28.77
C VAL A 93 -7.50 14.96 -29.93
N ILE A 94 -7.03 14.81 -31.17
CA ILE A 94 -7.90 14.86 -32.35
C ILE A 94 -8.98 13.77 -32.25
N ARG A 95 -8.59 12.52 -31.95
CA ARG A 95 -9.54 11.41 -31.80
C ARG A 95 -10.60 11.69 -30.72
N TYR A 96 -10.17 12.21 -29.58
CA TYR A 96 -11.08 12.54 -28.48
C TYR A 96 -12.03 13.68 -28.85
N CYS A 97 -11.53 14.76 -29.47
CA CYS A 97 -12.36 15.89 -29.90
C CYS A 97 -13.43 15.46 -30.91
N VAL A 98 -13.05 14.68 -31.92
CA VAL A 98 -13.99 14.15 -32.92
C VAL A 98 -15.05 13.27 -32.27
N GLU A 99 -14.69 12.41 -31.32
CA GLU A 99 -15.66 11.57 -30.62
C GLU A 99 -16.63 12.38 -29.76
N VAL A 100 -16.14 13.43 -29.07
CA VAL A 100 -16.97 14.34 -28.29
C VAL A 100 -17.96 15.07 -29.21
N GLU A 101 -17.47 15.61 -30.33
CA GLU A 101 -18.30 16.33 -31.29
C GLU A 101 -19.39 15.43 -31.91
N ASN A 102 -19.02 14.23 -32.35
CA ASN A 102 -19.97 13.25 -32.88
C ASN A 102 -21.09 12.92 -31.87
N ARG A 103 -20.75 12.76 -30.59
CA ARG A 103 -21.72 12.46 -29.54
C ARG A 103 -22.61 13.65 -29.22
N PHE A 104 -22.07 14.86 -29.21
CA PHE A 104 -22.87 16.07 -29.04
C PHE A 104 -23.81 16.32 -30.22
N GLN A 105 -23.39 16.01 -31.44
CA GLN A 105 -24.26 16.10 -32.62
C GLN A 105 -25.42 15.09 -32.57
N ALA A 106 -25.19 13.91 -31.99
CA ALA A 106 -26.22 12.88 -31.80
C ALA A 106 -27.16 13.14 -30.61
N LEU A 107 -26.88 14.14 -29.78
CA LEU A 107 -27.73 14.50 -28.65
C LEU A 107 -28.86 15.41 -29.09
N GLU A 108 -30.09 14.98 -28.83
CA GLU A 108 -31.26 15.84 -29.01
C GLU A 108 -31.24 16.95 -27.97
N ARG A 109 -31.42 18.20 -28.44
CA ARG A 109 -31.58 19.36 -27.56
C ARG A 109 -33.05 19.50 -27.19
N ASN A 110 -33.33 19.51 -25.90
CA ASN A 110 -34.63 19.86 -25.37
C ASN A 110 -34.47 21.09 -24.46
N ASP A 111 -34.97 22.23 -24.93
CA ASP A 111 -34.84 23.52 -24.25
C ASP A 111 -35.74 23.63 -23.00
N GLU A 112 -36.59 22.64 -22.74
CA GLU A 112 -37.43 22.53 -21.54
C GLU A 112 -36.79 21.70 -20.41
N GLU A 113 -35.58 21.16 -20.60
CA GLU A 113 -34.91 20.31 -19.61
C GLU A 113 -34.38 21.07 -18.38
N ASP A 114 -34.49 20.42 -17.21
CA ASP A 114 -33.87 20.90 -15.98
C ASP A 114 -32.34 21.01 -16.12
N CYS A 115 -31.75 22.05 -15.54
CA CYS A 115 -30.29 22.31 -15.63
C CYS A 115 -29.45 21.12 -15.13
N ASN A 116 -29.94 20.32 -14.18
CA ASN A 116 -29.21 19.12 -13.74
C ASN A 116 -29.22 18.03 -14.80
N VAL A 117 -30.30 17.90 -15.58
CA VAL A 117 -30.40 16.94 -16.69
C VAL A 117 -29.40 17.33 -17.78
N THR A 118 -29.42 18.60 -18.21
CA THR A 118 -28.46 19.11 -19.20
C THR A 118 -27.01 18.92 -18.75
N TRP A 119 -26.70 19.20 -17.48
CA TRP A 119 -25.37 18.97 -16.92
C TRP A 119 -24.97 17.49 -16.93
N ASN A 120 -25.88 16.59 -16.55
CA ASN A 120 -25.61 15.16 -16.57
C ASN A 120 -25.35 14.66 -17.99
N ASN A 121 -26.12 15.12 -18.98
CA ASN A 121 -25.93 14.77 -20.39
C ASN A 121 -24.54 15.20 -20.88
N ILE A 122 -24.14 16.46 -20.65
CA ILE A 122 -22.81 16.97 -21.00
C ILE A 122 -21.71 16.13 -20.35
N LYS A 123 -21.85 15.87 -19.05
CA LYS A 123 -20.88 15.10 -18.28
C LYS A 123 -20.76 13.66 -18.81
N GLU A 124 -21.87 13.02 -19.15
CA GLU A 124 -21.89 11.66 -19.69
C GLU A 124 -21.21 11.58 -21.05
N VAL A 125 -21.45 12.54 -21.95
CA VAL A 125 -20.75 12.62 -23.24
C VAL A 125 -19.25 12.68 -23.06
N ILE A 126 -18.79 13.62 -22.23
CA ILE A 126 -17.36 13.85 -21.98
C ILE A 126 -16.72 12.60 -21.38
N LEU A 127 -17.36 12.01 -20.36
CA LEU A 127 -16.82 10.83 -19.69
C LEU A 127 -16.80 9.60 -20.61
N ALA A 128 -17.85 9.38 -21.39
CA ALA A 128 -17.97 8.20 -22.22
C ALA A 128 -17.16 8.31 -23.54
N ALA A 129 -16.92 9.53 -24.05
CA ALA A 129 -15.90 9.77 -25.06
C ALA A 129 -14.50 9.45 -24.50
N GLY A 130 -14.24 9.87 -23.25
CA GLY A 130 -12.99 9.58 -22.55
C GLY A 130 -12.77 8.08 -22.37
N GLU A 131 -13.82 7.34 -22.01
CA GLU A 131 -13.74 5.88 -21.87
C GLU A 131 -13.48 5.15 -23.19
N LYS A 132 -14.04 5.65 -24.31
CA LYS A 132 -13.82 5.04 -25.64
C LYS A 132 -12.44 5.36 -26.21
N CYS A 133 -11.97 6.60 -26.05
CA CYS A 133 -10.77 7.08 -26.71
C CYS A 133 -9.51 6.93 -25.85
N LEU A 134 -9.62 6.91 -24.52
CA LEU A 134 -8.46 6.91 -23.64
C LEU A 134 -8.38 5.60 -22.86
N PRO A 135 -7.18 5.02 -22.69
CA PRO A 135 -7.01 3.86 -21.84
C PRO A 135 -7.35 4.23 -20.39
N SER A 136 -7.76 3.23 -19.60
CA SER A 136 -7.96 3.43 -18.17
C SER A 136 -6.61 3.71 -17.48
N ARG A 137 -6.60 4.69 -16.58
CA ARG A 137 -5.43 5.00 -15.76
C ARG A 137 -5.08 3.79 -14.90
N THR A 138 -3.89 3.25 -15.11
CA THR A 138 -3.34 2.21 -14.25
C THR A 138 -2.69 2.83 -13.02
N LYS A 139 -2.57 2.07 -11.93
CA LYS A 139 -1.76 2.51 -10.80
C LYS A 139 -0.32 2.59 -11.28
N ALA A 140 0.22 3.81 -11.34
CA ALA A 140 1.63 4.00 -11.65
C ALA A 140 2.48 3.16 -10.70
N LYS A 141 3.45 2.41 -11.26
CA LYS A 141 4.46 1.76 -10.44
C LYS A 141 5.19 2.83 -9.62
N LYS A 142 5.48 2.51 -8.36
CA LYS A 142 6.19 3.44 -7.48
C LYS A 142 7.59 3.64 -8.04
N LYS A 143 7.92 4.85 -8.49
CA LYS A 143 9.27 5.14 -9.06
C LYS A 143 10.41 4.83 -8.08
N TRP A 144 10.16 4.88 -6.77
CA TRP A 144 11.14 4.60 -5.73
C TRP A 144 11.28 3.10 -5.38
N PHE A 145 10.40 2.24 -5.92
CA PHE A 145 10.42 0.79 -5.67
C PHE A 145 10.17 0.06 -6.99
N ASP A 146 11.24 -0.06 -7.77
CA ASP A 146 11.25 -0.79 -9.02
C ASP A 146 11.47 -2.30 -8.81
N ASN A 147 11.53 -3.04 -9.92
CA ASN A 147 11.70 -4.48 -9.89
C ASN A 147 13.06 -4.87 -9.27
N GLU A 148 14.13 -4.11 -9.54
CA GLU A 148 15.46 -4.38 -8.97
C GLU A 148 15.46 -4.22 -7.44
N CYS A 149 14.85 -3.15 -6.93
CA CYS A 149 14.65 -2.96 -5.49
C CYS A 149 13.85 -4.13 -4.88
N GLN A 150 12.80 -4.57 -5.56
CA GLN A 150 11.98 -5.69 -5.10
C GLN A 150 12.78 -7.00 -5.04
N ASP A 151 13.61 -7.27 -6.04
CA ASP A 151 14.45 -8.46 -6.09
C ASP A 151 15.51 -8.47 -4.99
N LEU A 152 16.18 -7.33 -4.75
CA LEU A 152 17.15 -7.19 -3.65
C LEU A 152 16.51 -7.41 -2.27
N VAL A 153 15.30 -6.88 -2.06
CA VAL A 153 14.55 -7.12 -0.81
C VAL A 153 14.21 -8.62 -0.67
N ASN A 154 13.72 -9.26 -1.74
CA ASN A 154 13.37 -10.68 -1.71
C ASN A 154 14.59 -11.58 -1.46
N GLN A 155 15.73 -11.26 -2.08
CA GLN A 155 17.01 -11.95 -1.85
C GLN A 155 17.44 -11.81 -0.39
N THR A 156 17.34 -10.60 0.18
CA THR A 156 17.69 -10.36 1.59
C THR A 156 16.79 -11.14 2.54
N ILE A 157 15.47 -11.19 2.26
CA ILE A 157 14.51 -12.01 3.01
C ILE A 157 14.88 -13.50 2.92
N HIS A 158 15.27 -13.99 1.73
CA HIS A 158 15.69 -15.37 1.52
C HIS A 158 16.95 -15.70 2.34
N LYS A 159 17.99 -14.87 2.23
CA LYS A 159 19.24 -15.03 2.98
C LYS A 159 19.03 -14.99 4.49
N ARG A 160 18.10 -14.15 4.98
CA ARG A 160 17.73 -14.16 6.40
C ARG A 160 17.09 -15.48 6.83
N ARG A 161 16.24 -16.09 6.00
CA ARG A 161 15.63 -17.40 6.31
C ARG A 161 16.68 -18.50 6.38
N GLU A 162 17.59 -18.55 5.41
CA GLU A 162 18.72 -19.49 5.41
C GLU A 162 19.57 -19.31 6.68
N TRP A 163 19.92 -18.07 7.02
CA TRP A 163 20.69 -17.74 8.22
C TRP A 163 20.01 -18.20 9.52
N LEU A 164 18.69 -18.03 9.62
CA LEU A 164 17.91 -18.50 10.76
C LEU A 164 17.82 -20.03 10.84
N GLN A 165 17.72 -20.72 9.70
CA GLN A 165 17.61 -22.18 9.63
C GLN A 165 18.95 -22.88 9.89
N ALA A 166 20.06 -22.32 9.42
CA ALA A 166 21.40 -22.89 9.53
C ALA A 166 22.08 -22.66 10.91
N GLY A 167 21.33 -22.19 11.91
CA GLY A 167 21.88 -21.91 13.24
C GLY A 167 22.87 -20.75 13.29
N LYS A 168 22.80 -19.81 12.32
CA LYS A 168 23.60 -18.58 12.29
C LYS A 168 25.12 -18.80 12.24
N ASN A 169 25.56 -19.79 11.47
CA ASN A 169 27.00 -20.02 11.24
C ASN A 169 27.68 -18.86 10.49
N GLU A 170 29.01 -18.86 10.44
CA GLU A 170 29.80 -17.76 9.87
C GLU A 170 29.48 -17.50 8.38
N THR A 171 29.37 -18.56 7.59
CA THR A 171 29.08 -18.47 6.14
C THR A 171 27.73 -17.83 5.86
N THR A 172 26.67 -18.29 6.53
CA THR A 172 25.32 -17.73 6.35
C THR A 172 25.21 -16.33 6.94
N THR A 173 25.93 -16.03 8.01
CA THR A 173 26.00 -14.69 8.60
C THR A 173 26.64 -13.70 7.63
N LYS A 174 27.74 -14.08 6.98
CA LYS A 174 28.40 -13.26 5.96
C LYS A 174 27.47 -13.01 4.76
N ALA A 175 26.87 -14.07 4.22
CA ALA A 175 25.94 -13.98 3.09
C ALA A 175 24.73 -13.08 3.39
N TYR A 176 24.16 -13.18 4.60
CA TYR A 176 23.05 -12.33 5.01
C TYR A 176 23.47 -10.86 5.15
N LYS A 177 24.62 -10.59 5.81
CA LYS A 177 25.14 -9.22 5.96
C LYS A 177 25.45 -8.57 4.62
N ASP A 178 25.99 -9.32 3.67
CA ASP A 178 26.31 -8.79 2.36
C ASP A 178 25.04 -8.48 1.54
N ALA A 179 24.01 -9.34 1.61
CA ALA A 179 22.70 -9.04 1.04
C ALA A 179 22.06 -7.80 1.69
N GLN A 180 22.18 -7.64 3.02
CA GLN A 180 21.63 -6.48 3.73
C GLN A 180 22.32 -5.16 3.35
N LYS A 181 23.63 -5.18 3.05
CA LYS A 181 24.36 -4.01 2.53
C LYS A 181 23.90 -3.60 1.13
N GLN A 182 23.53 -4.58 0.30
CA GLN A 182 23.06 -4.35 -1.07
C GLN A 182 21.58 -3.96 -1.10
N SER A 183 20.80 -4.33 -0.09
CA SER A 183 19.39 -3.99 0.01
C SER A 183 19.18 -2.46 0.04
N PRO A 184 18.17 -1.93 -0.67
CA PRO A 184 17.84 -0.51 -0.62
C PRO A 184 17.59 -0.05 0.82
N GLN A 185 18.32 0.96 1.28
CA GLN A 185 18.07 1.58 2.58
C GLN A 185 17.09 2.74 2.43
N PHE A 186 15.87 2.54 2.90
CA PHE A 186 14.86 3.59 2.95
C PHE A 186 15.18 4.52 4.13
N LYS A 187 15.89 5.61 3.87
CA LYS A 187 16.08 6.68 4.87
C LYS A 187 14.70 7.22 5.25
N LYS A 188 14.40 7.22 6.56
CA LYS A 188 13.29 7.99 7.10
C LYS A 188 13.70 9.47 7.01
N TYR A 189 13.03 10.23 6.16
CA TYR A 189 13.09 11.69 6.18
C TYR A 189 12.31 12.23 7.38
#